data_AF-A0A9N9PA04-F1
#
_entry.id   AF-A0A9N9PA04-F1
#
_cell.length_a   1.000
_cell.length_b   1.000
_cell.length_c   1.000
_cell.angle_alpha   90.00
_cell.angle_beta   90.00
_cell.angle_gamma   90.00
#
_symmetry.space_group_name_H-M   'P 1'
#
loop_
_entity.id
_entity.type
_entity.pdbx_description
1 polymer ?
#
loop_
_entity_poly.entity_id
_entity_poly.type
_entity_poly.pdbx_seq_one_letter_code
_entity_poly.pdbx_strand_id
1 'polypeptide(L)'
;LFAFDNATSHATFSLDTLIANHMNLNPAGKQEKIRNISYFRERIKYDQDIVFPSDYHIPKLCGEAKGLREVLTKRGLWPEEGL
;
A
#
# COMPACT_ATOMS: atom_id res chain seq x y z
N LEU A 1 -29.97 5.55 -17.12
CA LEU A 1 -28.64 5.01 -17.47
C LEU A 1 -27.62 5.79 -16.65
N PHE A 2 -26.97 5.17 -15.67
CA PHE A 2 -25.87 5.80 -14.94
C PHE A 2 -24.57 5.33 -15.55
N ALA A 3 -23.78 6.25 -16.10
CA ALA A 3 -22.41 6.01 -16.51
C ALA A 3 -21.52 6.55 -15.39
N PHE A 4 -20.81 5.65 -14.70
CA PHE A 4 -19.76 6.05 -13.77
C PHE A 4 -18.45 6.13 -14.56
N ASP A 5 -17.96 7.35 -14.74
CA ASP A 5 -16.63 7.58 -15.28
C ASP A 5 -15.60 7.14 -14.21
N ASN A 6 -14.75 6.18 -14.57
CA ASN A 6 -13.70 5.64 -13.71
C ASN A 6 -12.32 6.23 -14.06
N ALA A 7 -12.31 7.41 -14.70
CA ALA A 7 -11.08 8.13 -15.00
C ALA A 7 -10.38 8.56 -13.70
N THR A 8 -9.18 8.02 -13.47
CA THR A 8 -8.31 8.39 -12.34
C THR A 8 -7.83 9.83 -12.37
N SER A 9 -7.98 10.56 -13.48
CA SER A 9 -7.59 11.96 -13.64
C SER A 9 -8.45 12.95 -12.83
N HIS A 10 -9.64 12.53 -12.39
CA HIS A 10 -10.52 13.30 -11.49
C HIS A 10 -10.75 12.62 -10.14
N ALA A 11 -10.04 11.53 -9.85
CA ALA A 11 -10.14 10.85 -8.56
C ALA A 11 -9.42 11.68 -7.50
N THR A 12 -10.16 12.51 -6.76
CA THR A 12 -9.69 13.07 -5.50
C THR A 12 -9.58 11.92 -4.51
N PHE A 13 -8.37 11.37 -4.37
CA PHE A 13 -8.09 10.35 -3.37
C PHE A 13 -8.26 10.94 -1.97
N SER A 14 -8.77 10.14 -1.03
CA SER A 14 -8.76 10.52 0.38
C SER A 14 -7.31 10.75 0.82
N LEU A 15 -7.09 11.67 1.76
CA LEU A 15 -5.78 11.89 2.40
C LEU A 15 -5.16 10.58 2.93
N ASP A 16 -6.00 9.62 3.32
CA ASP A 16 -5.56 8.33 3.85
C ASP A 16 -5.53 7.20 2.81
N THR A 17 -5.71 7.50 1.52
CA THR A 17 -5.66 6.50 0.45
C THR A 17 -4.21 6.16 0.13
N LEU A 18 -3.92 4.85 0.03
CA LEU A 18 -2.62 4.38 -0.41
C LEU A 18 -2.44 4.62 -1.93
N ILE A 19 -1.58 5.56 -2.29
CA ILE A 19 -1.22 5.85 -3.67
C ILE A 19 0.17 5.27 -3.95
N ALA A 20 0.26 4.32 -4.89
CA ALA A 20 1.52 3.64 -5.22
C ALA A 20 2.64 4.62 -5.62
N ASN A 21 2.30 5.69 -6.35
CA ASN A 21 3.26 6.73 -6.75
C ASN A 21 3.85 7.53 -5.58
N HIS A 22 3.20 7.52 -4.41
CA HIS A 22 3.66 8.22 -3.21
C HIS A 22 4.37 7.26 -2.23
N MET A 23 4.54 6.00 -2.62
CA MET A 23 5.27 5.01 -1.83
C MET A 23 6.70 4.84 -2.35
N ASN A 24 7.63 4.61 -1.43
CA ASN A 24 8.97 4.19 -1.77
C ASN A 24 8.93 2.73 -2.24
N LEU A 25 9.84 2.37 -3.17
CA LEU A 25 9.97 0.98 -3.62
C LEU A 25 10.37 0.06 -2.45
N ASN A 26 11.34 0.53 -1.66
CA ASN A 26 11.87 -0.13 -0.48
C ASN A 26 11.28 0.52 0.79
N PRO A 27 11.26 -0.21 1.91
CA PRO A 27 10.76 0.32 3.17
C PRO A 27 11.62 1.46 3.73
N ALA A 28 11.04 2.19 4.69
CA ALA A 28 11.61 3.37 5.32
C ALA A 28 11.84 4.54 4.34
N GLY A 29 12.62 5.54 4.76
CA GLY A 29 12.87 6.76 3.97
C GLY A 29 11.74 7.78 4.09
N LYS A 30 11.68 8.71 3.14
CA LYS A 30 10.67 9.79 3.14
C LYS A 30 9.34 9.28 2.57
N GLN A 31 8.64 8.44 3.33
CA GLN A 31 7.29 7.98 3.03
C GLN A 31 6.40 8.25 4.24
N GLU A 32 5.17 8.72 4.01
CA GLU A 32 4.22 8.96 5.08
C GLU A 32 3.76 7.63 5.70
N LYS A 33 3.72 7.61 7.04
CA LYS A 33 3.18 6.50 7.82
C LYS A 33 1.67 6.64 7.87
N ILE A 34 1.00 6.18 6.82
CA ILE A 34 -0.46 6.19 6.77
C ILE A 34 -1.05 5.03 7.58
N ARG A 35 -2.32 5.17 7.96
CA ARG A 35 -3.06 4.12 8.68
C ARG A 35 -3.12 2.82 7.87
N ASN A 36 -3.29 1.71 8.57
CA ASN A 36 -3.59 0.43 7.94
C ASN A 36 -4.83 0.57 7.05
N ILE A 37 -4.76 -0.05 5.88
CA ILE A 37 -5.84 0.00 4.89
C ILE A 37 -6.49 -1.37 4.79
N SER A 38 -7.67 -1.40 4.21
CA SER A 38 -8.31 -2.64 3.81
C SER A 38 -8.68 -2.59 2.34
N TYR A 39 -8.70 -3.75 1.69
CA TYR A 39 -9.08 -3.89 0.30
C TYR A 39 -10.02 -5.08 0.11
N PHE A 40 -10.78 -5.07 -0.98
CA PHE A 40 -11.68 -6.17 -1.33
C PHE A 40 -11.10 -6.95 -2.51
N ARG A 41 -11.05 -8.28 -2.39
CA ARG A 41 -10.81 -9.21 -3.50
C ARG A 41 -11.92 -10.25 -3.46
N GLU A 42 -12.63 -10.44 -4.58
CA GLU A 42 -13.72 -11.43 -4.68
C GLU A 42 -14.80 -11.29 -3.59
N ARG A 43 -15.14 -10.03 -3.22
CA ARG A 43 -16.08 -9.67 -2.14
C ARG A 43 -15.59 -10.02 -0.72
N ILE A 44 -14.37 -10.53 -0.57
CA ILE A 44 -13.73 -10.77 0.73
C ILE A 44 -12.88 -9.56 1.09
N LYS A 45 -13.01 -9.08 2.32
CA LYS A 45 -12.21 -7.97 2.87
C LYS A 45 -10.89 -8.51 3.40
N TYR A 46 -9.79 -7.89 3.00
CA TYR A 46 -8.44 -8.17 3.48
C TYR A 46 -7.86 -6.92 4.10
N ASP A 47 -7.27 -7.08 5.28
CA ASP A 47 -6.52 -6.02 5.93
C ASP A 47 -5.07 -6.02 5.42
N GLN A 48 -4.53 -4.82 5.22
CA GLN A 48 -3.18 -4.60 4.74
C GLN A 48 -2.47 -3.63 5.68
N ASP A 49 -1.52 -4.18 6.43
CA ASP A 49 -0.61 -3.37 7.22
C ASP A 49 0.35 -2.62 6.31
N ILE A 50 0.42 -1.29 6.47
CA ILE A 50 1.32 -0.41 5.71
C ILE A 50 2.57 -0.06 6.51
N VAL A 51 2.56 -0.25 7.82
CA VAL A 51 3.70 -0.03 8.72
C VAL A 51 4.15 -1.38 9.29
N PHE A 52 5.44 -1.56 9.53
CA PHE A 52 5.93 -2.73 10.25
C PHE A 52 5.57 -2.63 11.74
N PRO A 53 5.27 -3.75 12.40
CA PRO A 53 4.99 -3.73 13.82
C PRO A 53 6.24 -3.31 14.61
N SER A 54 6.06 -2.87 15.85
CA SER A 54 7.15 -2.40 16.71
C SER A 54 8.11 -3.51 17.12
N ASP A 55 7.66 -4.76 17.12
CA ASP A 55 8.41 -5.97 17.44
C ASP A 55 8.98 -6.69 16.19
N TYR A 56 9.10 -5.98 15.06
CA TYR A 56 9.61 -6.56 13.83
C TYR A 56 11.05 -7.06 13.98
N HIS A 57 11.34 -8.23 13.39
CA HIS A 57 12.63 -8.91 13.53
C HIS A 57 13.86 -8.09 13.06
N ILE A 58 13.65 -7.08 12.21
CA ILE A 58 14.68 -6.13 11.79
C ILE A 58 14.47 -4.80 12.52
N PRO A 59 15.31 -4.46 13.52
CA PRO A 59 15.11 -3.26 14.35
C PRO A 59 15.02 -1.95 13.57
N LYS A 60 15.74 -1.84 12.45
CA LYS A 60 15.73 -0.65 11.58
C LYS A 60 14.40 -0.43 10.86
N LEU A 61 13.58 -1.46 10.76
CA LEU A 61 12.28 -1.40 10.10
C LEU A 61 11.12 -1.34 11.10
N CYS A 62 11.35 -1.52 12.40
CA CYS A 62 10.31 -1.43 13.42
C CYS A 62 9.58 -0.08 13.35
N GLY A 63 8.25 -0.11 13.17
CA GLY A 63 7.44 1.10 13.06
C GLY A 63 7.69 1.93 11.79
N GLU A 64 8.46 1.43 10.82
CA GLU A 64 8.69 2.10 9.54
C GLU A 64 7.62 1.74 8.51
N ALA A 65 7.38 2.65 7.57
CA ALA A 65 6.47 2.39 6.46
C ALA A 65 7.05 1.31 5.54
N LYS A 66 6.21 0.38 5.11
CA LYS A 66 6.54 -0.65 4.12
C LYS A 66 6.67 -0.01 2.74
N GLY A 67 7.63 -0.50 1.99
CA GLY A 67 7.77 -0.15 0.58
C GLY A 67 6.72 -0.84 -0.28
N LEU A 68 6.56 -0.31 -1.49
CA LEU A 68 5.68 -0.84 -2.52
C LEU A 68 5.99 -2.32 -2.81
N ARG A 69 7.26 -2.72 -2.81
CA ARG A 69 7.67 -4.10 -3.02
C ARG A 69 7.06 -5.06 -2.00
N GLU A 70 7.17 -4.73 -0.73
CA GLU A 70 6.66 -5.57 0.37
C GLU A 70 5.12 -5.67 0.31
N VAL A 71 4.45 -4.54 0.04
CA VAL A 71 2.99 -4.49 -0.08
C VAL A 71 2.50 -5.32 -1.28
N LEU A 72 3.12 -5.19 -2.45
CA LEU A 72 2.74 -5.94 -3.64
C LEU A 72 3.09 -7.43 -3.53
N THR A 73 4.23 -7.76 -2.92
CA THR A 73 4.64 -9.16 -2.69
C THR A 73 3.61 -9.88 -1.83
N LYS A 74 3.15 -9.27 -0.72
CA LYS A 74 2.09 -9.82 0.13
C LYS A 74 0.76 -10.02 -0.60
N ARG A 75 0.51 -9.24 -1.65
CA ARG A 75 -0.69 -9.36 -2.49
C ARG A 75 -0.53 -10.36 -3.63
N GLY A 76 0.67 -10.92 -3.83
CA GLY A 76 0.99 -11.73 -5.01
C GLY A 76 0.92 -10.95 -6.32
N LEU A 77 1.15 -9.63 -6.26
CA LEU A 77 1.11 -8.71 -7.40
C LEU A 77 2.51 -8.24 -7.82
N TRP A 78 3.54 -8.65 -7.09
CA TRP A 78 4.91 -8.32 -7.45
C TRP A 78 5.35 -9.18 -8.64
N PRO A 79 5.79 -8.59 -9.77
CA PRO A 79 6.27 -9.34 -10.92
C PRO A 79 7.54 -10.12 -10.58
N GLU A 80 7.70 -11.32 -11.13
CA GLU A 80 8.87 -12.18 -10.88
C GLU A 80 10.19 -11.52 -11.32
N GLU A 81 10.15 -10.71 -12.39
CA GLU A 81 11.31 -9.98 -12.92
C GLU A 81 11.60 -8.65 -12.19
N GLY A 82 10.75 -8.26 -11.24
CA GLY A 82 10.79 -6.91 -10.65
C GLY A 82 10.09 -5.85 -11.49
N LEU A 83 9.91 -4.67 -10.91
CA LEU A 83 9.42 -3.47 -11.60
C LEU A 83 10.54 -2.77 -12.36
#